data_AF-A0A920R456-F1
#
_entry.id   AF-A0A920R456-F1
#
_cell.length_a   1.000
_cell.length_b   1.000
_cell.length_c   1.000
_cell.angle_alpha   90.00
_cell.angle_beta   90.00
_cell.angle_gamma   90.00
#
_symmetry.space_group_name_H-M   'P 1'
#
loop_
_entity.id
_entity.type
_entity.pdbx_description
1 polymer ?
#
loop_
_entity_poly.entity_id
_entity_poly.type
_entity_poly.pdbx_seq_one_letter_code
_entity_poly.pdbx_strand_id
1 'polypeptide(L)' 'MLIAGAGRSDITPPVGIAHAGWGAATHQRAEGVDMPFYATALYVTDGEA' A
#
# COMPACT_ATOMS: atom_id res chain seq x y z
N MET A 1 1.17 24.79 -16.84
CA MET A 1 2.33 24.79 -15.90
C MET A 1 2.23 23.48 -15.14
N LEU A 2 3.28 22.66 -15.09
CA LEU A 2 3.20 21.35 -14.45
C LEU A 2 2.69 21.47 -13.00
N ILE A 3 1.65 20.71 -12.65
CA ILE A 3 1.20 20.57 -11.26
C ILE A 3 1.58 19.17 -10.78
N ALA A 4 2.17 19.11 -9.59
CA ALA A 4 2.53 17.86 -8.95
C ALA A 4 2.08 17.83 -7.49
N GLY A 5 1.67 16.66 -7.03
CA GLY A 5 1.31 16.40 -5.63
C GLY A 5 1.81 15.04 -5.19
N ALA A 6 2.32 14.94 -3.97
CA ALA A 6 2.74 13.68 -3.37
C ALA A 6 1.85 13.38 -2.16
N GLY A 7 1.37 12.14 -2.08
CA GLY A 7 0.54 11.66 -0.98
C GLY A 7 1.03 10.31 -0.47
N ARG A 8 0.87 10.06 0.83
CA ARG A 8 1.15 8.77 1.45
C ARG A 8 0.02 8.39 2.39
N SER A 9 -0.42 7.14 2.31
CA SER A 9 -1.44 6.57 3.20
C SER A 9 -0.97 5.24 3.75
N ASP A 10 -1.29 4.99 5.02
CA ASP A 10 -1.18 3.65 5.61
C ASP A 10 -2.23 2.74 4.95
N ILE A 11 -1.80 1.54 4.56
CA ILE A 11 -2.62 0.49 3.96
C ILE A 11 -2.34 -0.87 4.62
N THR A 12 -1.86 -0.86 5.87
CA THR A 12 -1.51 -2.07 6.62
C THR A 12 -2.70 -3.01 6.68
N PRO A 13 -2.58 -4.23 6.14
CA PRO A 13 -3.66 -5.20 6.19
C PRO A 13 -3.86 -5.72 7.62
N PRO A 14 -5.03 -6.27 7.95
CA PRO A 14 -5.28 -6.82 9.28
C PRO A 14 -4.39 -8.04 9.56
N VAL A 15 -3.99 -8.20 10.83
CA VAL A 15 -3.38 -9.43 11.35
C VAL A 15 -4.31 -10.63 11.09
N GLY A 16 -3.75 -11.78 10.76
CA GLY A 16 -4.48 -13.02 10.45
C GLY A 16 -4.84 -13.21 8.96
N ILE A 17 -4.50 -12.25 8.09
CA ILE A 17 -4.58 -12.42 6.64
C ILE A 17 -3.46 -13.34 6.13
N ALA A 18 -3.70 -14.01 5.00
CA ALA A 18 -2.65 -14.75 4.29
C ALA A 18 -1.60 -13.78 3.75
N HIS A 19 -0.34 -14.22 3.72
CA HIS A 19 0.74 -13.41 3.16
C HIS A 19 0.61 -13.32 1.62
N ALA A 20 0.52 -12.09 1.11
CA ALA A 20 0.52 -11.85 -0.33
C ALA A 20 1.84 -12.35 -0.96
N GLY A 21 1.77 -12.93 -2.16
CA GLY A 21 2.93 -13.49 -2.88
C GLY A 21 3.23 -14.96 -2.60
N TRP A 22 2.54 -15.59 -1.63
CA TRP A 22 2.69 -17.03 -1.32
C TRP A 22 1.52 -17.89 -1.87
N GLY A 23 0.77 -17.34 -2.84
CA GLY A 23 -0.48 -17.95 -3.32
C GLY A 23 -1.59 -17.92 -2.26
N ALA A 24 -2.65 -18.71 -2.44
CA ALA A 24 -3.72 -18.88 -1.44
C ALA A 24 -3.24 -19.76 -0.26
N ALA A 25 -2.16 -19.35 0.41
CA ALA A 25 -1.62 -20.07 1.54
C ALA A 25 -2.67 -20.16 2.66
N THR A 26 -3.16 -21.37 2.93
CA THR A 26 -4.18 -21.61 3.96
C THR A 26 -3.59 -21.86 5.35
N HIS A 27 -2.28 -22.13 5.44
CA HIS A 27 -1.61 -22.61 6.65
C HIS A 27 -0.73 -21.54 7.33
N GLN A 28 -0.34 -20.48 6.61
CA GLN A 28 0.49 -19.39 7.13
C GLN A 28 -0.26 -18.07 7.02
N ARG A 29 -0.36 -17.36 8.14
CA ARG A 29 -1.10 -16.10 8.31
C ARG A 29 -0.27 -15.14 9.16
N ALA A 30 -0.49 -13.85 8.97
CA ALA A 30 0.21 -12.84 9.76
C ALA A 30 -0.16 -12.93 11.24
N GLU A 31 0.84 -13.00 12.13
CA GLU A 31 0.65 -13.00 13.60
C GLU A 31 0.79 -11.60 14.21
N GLY A 32 1.33 -10.65 13.46
CA GLY A 32 1.55 -9.27 13.89
C GLY A 32 2.02 -8.38 12.74
N VAL A 33 2.30 -7.13 13.07
CA VAL A 33 2.84 -6.12 12.14
C VAL A 33 4.16 -5.63 12.71
N ASP A 34 5.26 -5.89 12.01
CA ASP A 34 6.58 -5.35 12.36
C ASP A 34 6.68 -3.87 11.95
N MET A 35 6.23 -3.54 10.74
CA MET A 35 6.18 -2.17 10.20
C MET A 35 4.91 -1.94 9.37
N PRO A 36 4.36 -0.70 9.35
CA PRO A 36 3.21 -0.38 8.52
C PRO A 36 3.51 -0.48 7.02
N PHE A 37 2.51 -0.91 6.25
CA PHE A 37 2.54 -0.79 4.81
C PHE A 37 2.02 0.58 4.39
N TYR A 38 2.74 1.25 3.49
CA TYR A 38 2.31 2.53 2.95
C TYR A 38 2.12 2.46 1.43
N ALA A 39 1.02 3.02 0.96
CA ALA A 39 0.86 3.41 -0.43
C ALA A 39 1.38 4.84 -0.59
N THR A 40 2.29 5.04 -1.54
CA THR A 40 2.77 6.36 -1.94
C THR A 40 2.28 6.64 -3.35
N ALA A 41 1.64 7.80 -3.55
CA ALA A 41 1.15 8.24 -4.84
C ALA A 41 1.83 9.56 -5.25
N LEU A 42 2.19 9.65 -6.52
CA LEU A 42 2.64 10.87 -7.17
C LEU A 42 1.60 11.26 -8.22
N TYR A 43 0.95 12.39 -8.03
CA TYR A 43 0.11 13.04 -9.01
C TYR A 43 0.95 13.99 -9.84
N VAL A 44 0.83 13.90 -11.16
CA VAL A 44 1.48 14.81 -12.12
C VAL A 44 0.49 15.11 -13.23
N THR A 45 0.36 16.37 -13.60
CA THR A 45 -0.42 16.84 -14.76
C THR A 45 0.36 17.92 -15.50
N ASP A 46 0.04 18.16 -16.78
CA ASP A 46 0.56 19.29 -17.58
C ASP A 46 0.04 20.65 -17.10
N GLY A 47 -0.97 20.63 -16.22
CA GLY A 47 -1.58 21.80 -15.58
C GLY A 47 -2.76 22.38 -16.35
N GLU A 48 -3.23 21.69 -17.38
CA GLU A 48 -4.51 21.97 -18.03
C GLU A 48 -5.61 21.13 -17.37
N ALA A 49 -6.86 21.64 -17.42
CA ALA A 49 -8.02 21.07 -16.72
C ALA A 49 -8.73 19.98 -17.51
#